data_AF-A0AAN5CXI9-F1
#
_entry.id   AF-A0AAN5CXI9-F1
#
_cell.length_a   1.000
_cell.length_b   1.000
_cell.length_c   1.000
_cell.angle_alpha   90.00
_cell.angle_beta   90.00
_cell.angle_gamma   90.00
#
_symmetry.space_group_name_H-M   'P 1'
#
loop_
_entity.id
_entity.type
_entity.pdbx_description
1 polymer ?
#
loop_
_entity_poly.entity_id
_entity_poly.type
_entity_poly.pdbx_seq_one_letter_code
_entity_poly.pdbx_strand_id
1 'polypeptide(L)'
;TPANLRNYAAFFLACSITDCVNLSMMIAMVVRQVIYWESSILEFHGVCSLMGDEACWVFYSILVYALCVANCLLCLSFAYRYHTIGRLAPYT
;
A
#
# COMPACT_ATOMS: atom_id res chain seq x y z
N THR A 1 -27.57 -7.26 -4.95
CA THR A 1 -26.58 -7.30 -3.85
C THR A 1 -26.94 -6.22 -2.84
N PRO A 2 -27.06 -6.52 -1.54
CA PRO A 2 -27.42 -5.51 -0.54
C PRO A 2 -26.38 -4.38 -0.53
N ALA A 3 -26.81 -3.14 -0.29
CA ALA A 3 -25.99 -1.95 -0.46
C ALA A 3 -24.64 -1.99 0.30
N ASN A 4 -24.61 -2.65 1.46
CA ASN A 4 -23.40 -2.84 2.27
C ASN A 4 -22.34 -3.73 1.58
N LEU A 5 -22.76 -4.68 0.73
CA LEU A 5 -21.83 -5.52 -0.03
C LEU A 5 -21.21 -4.75 -1.20
N ARG A 6 -21.93 -3.78 -1.78
CA ARG A 6 -21.40 -2.96 -2.89
C ARG A 6 -20.27 -2.03 -2.43
N ASN A 7 -20.46 -1.35 -1.30
CA ASN A 7 -19.43 -0.46 -0.75
C ASN A 7 -18.19 -1.26 -0.31
N TYR A 8 -18.41 -2.44 0.25
CA TYR A 8 -17.33 -3.33 0.66
C TYR A 8 -16.54 -3.91 -0.53
N ALA A 9 -17.23 -4.24 -1.63
CA ALA A 9 -16.56 -4.64 -2.87
C ALA A 9 -15.69 -3.51 -3.47
N ALA A 10 -16.11 -2.25 -3.34
CA ALA A 10 -15.31 -1.11 -3.78
C ALA A 10 -14.00 -0.96 -2.99
N PHE A 11 -14.03 -1.17 -1.66
CA PHE A 11 -12.81 -1.20 -0.84
C PHE A 11 -11.86 -2.32 -1.27
N PHE A 12 -12.38 -3.52 -1.50
CA PHE A 12 -11.55 -4.63 -1.98
C PHE A 12 -10.92 -4.38 -3.34
N LEU A 13 -11.66 -3.78 -4.27
CA LEU A 13 -11.14 -3.42 -5.57
C LEU A 13 -10.03 -2.37 -5.43
N ALA A 14 -10.22 -1.35 -4.59
CA ALA A 14 -9.17 -0.37 -4.29
C ALA A 14 -7.92 -1.01 -3.68
N CYS A 15 -8.08 -1.97 -2.76
CA CYS A 15 -6.94 -2.73 -2.22
C CYS A 15 -6.23 -3.50 -3.33
N SER A 16 -6.95 -4.26 -4.16
CA SER A 16 -6.33 -5.05 -5.23
C SER A 16 -5.55 -4.20 -6.24
N ILE A 17 -6.06 -3.01 -6.59
CA ILE A 17 -5.34 -2.08 -7.47
C ILE A 17 -4.06 -1.60 -6.79
N THR A 18 -4.15 -1.24 -5.50
CA THR A 18 -2.99 -0.79 -4.73
C THR A 18 -1.93 -1.90 -4.61
N ASP A 19 -2.35 -3.14 -4.40
CA ASP A 19 -1.47 -4.31 -4.34
C ASP A 19 -0.77 -4.57 -5.67
N CYS A 20 -1.50 -4.47 -6.80
CA CYS A 20 -0.90 -4.59 -8.13
C CYS A 20 0.15 -3.50 -8.39
N VAL A 21 -0.13 -2.26 -8.00
CA VAL A 21 0.83 -1.15 -8.11
C VAL A 21 2.06 -1.43 -7.25
N ASN A 22 1.88 -1.79 -5.97
CA ASN A 22 2.98 -2.15 -5.08
C ASN A 22 3.85 -3.27 -5.65
N LEU A 23 3.22 -4.36 -6.12
CA LEU A 23 3.93 -5.50 -6.69
C LEU A 23 4.73 -5.10 -7.93
N SER A 24 4.15 -4.28 -8.82
CA SER A 24 4.85 -3.80 -10.02
C SER A 24 6.08 -2.94 -9.67
N MET A 25 5.97 -2.08 -8.65
CA MET A 25 7.08 -1.27 -8.16
C MET A 25 8.16 -2.15 -7.52
N MET A 26 7.78 -3.12 -6.68
CA MET A 26 8.74 -4.05 -6.06
C MET A 26 9.47 -4.96 -7.06
N ILE A 27 8.87 -5.24 -8.22
CA ILE A 27 9.56 -5.95 -9.31
C ILE A 27 10.50 -5.00 -10.06
N ALA A 28 10.09 -3.74 -10.25
CA ALA A 28 10.87 -2.75 -10.99
C ALA A 28 12.12 -2.26 -10.22
N MET A 29 12.09 -2.29 -8.89
CA MET A 29 13.22 -1.89 -8.05
C MET A 29 13.42 -2.81 -6.84
N VAL A 30 14.68 -3.02 -6.51
CA VAL A 30 15.14 -3.67 -5.29
C VAL A 30 15.84 -2.61 -4.46
N VAL A 31 15.23 -2.24 -3.34
CA VAL A 31 15.78 -1.26 -2.40
C VAL A 31 16.63 -2.00 -1.38
N ARG A 32 17.88 -1.57 -1.22
CA ARG A 32 18.79 -2.09 -0.20
C ARG A 32 19.17 -0.96 0.74
N GLN A 33 18.86 -1.12 2.02
CA GLN A 33 19.35 -0.21 3.05
C GLN A 33 20.70 -0.69 3.55
N VAL A 34 21.72 0.16 3.42
CA VAL A 34 23.06 -0.08 3.98
C VAL A 34 23.24 0.81 5.19
N ILE A 35 23.51 0.20 6.34
CA ILE A 35 23.69 0.90 7.61
C ILE A 35 25.19 1.03 7.87
N TYR A 36 25.66 2.28 7.90
CA TYR A 36 26.95 2.68 8.45
C TYR A 36 26.75 3.18 9.88
N TRP A 37 27.80 3.10 10.70
CA TRP A 37 27.80 3.34 12.16
C TRP A 37 26.73 4.33 12.69
N GLU A 38 26.66 5.54 12.12
CA GLU A 38 25.66 6.57 12.47
C GLU A 38 24.76 7.03 11.30
N SER A 39 24.88 6.41 10.12
CA SER A 39 24.18 6.85 8.92
C SER A 39 23.68 5.67 8.09
N SER A 40 22.50 5.78 7.50
CA SER A 40 22.00 4.77 6.56
C SER A 40 21.80 5.37 5.18
N ILE A 41 22.21 4.63 4.15
CA ILE A 41 22.02 5.00 2.74
C ILE A 41 21.04 3.99 2.11
N LEU A 42 20.16 4.48 1.25
CA LEU A 42 19.36 3.62 0.37
C LEU A 42 20.10 3.46 -0.96
N GLU A 43 20.41 2.22 -1.30
CA GLU A 43 20.88 1.83 -2.62
C GLU A 43 19.70 1.26 -3.43
N PHE A 44 19.59 1.67 -4.69
CA PHE A 44 18.56 1.20 -5.61
C PHE A 44 19.18 0.30 -6.67
N HIS A 45 18.59 -0.86 -6.89
CA HIS A 45 18.96 -1.80 -7.95
C HIS A 45 17.73 -2.18 -8.78
N GLY A 46 17.94 -2.62 -10.02
CA GLY A 46 16.88 -3.21 -10.86
C GLY A 46 16.63 -2.43 -12.15
N VAL A 47 15.40 -2.44 -12.63
CA VAL A 47 15.02 -1.76 -13.89
C VAL A 47 15.15 -0.25 -13.72
N CYS A 48 14.85 0.26 -12.52
CA CYS A 48 14.94 1.69 -12.24
C CYS A 48 16.36 2.25 -12.47
N SER A 49 17.41 1.49 -12.14
CA SER A 49 18.80 1.97 -12.29
C SER A 49 19.23 2.12 -13.75
N LEU A 50 18.52 1.48 -14.69
CA LEU A 50 18.73 1.67 -16.13
C LEU A 50 18.15 3.00 -16.64
N MET A 51 17.22 3.60 -15.90
CA MET A 51 16.53 4.85 -16.25
C MET A 51 17.16 6.08 -15.59
N GLY A 52 18.13 5.89 -14.69
CA GLY A 52 18.79 6.92 -13.90
C GLY A 52 18.28 7.04 -12.46
N ASP A 53 19.08 7.64 -11.59
CA ASP A 53 18.81 7.71 -10.15
C ASP A 53 17.51 8.43 -9.80
N GLU A 54 17.19 9.51 -10.51
CA GLU A 54 15.95 10.26 -10.32
C GLU A 54 14.70 9.38 -10.52
N ALA A 55 14.74 8.48 -11.50
CA ALA A 55 13.63 7.56 -11.75
C ALA A 55 13.47 6.54 -10.60
N CYS A 56 14.57 6.05 -10.02
CA CYS A 56 14.51 5.19 -8.84
C CYS A 56 13.88 5.90 -7.64
N TRP A 57 14.22 7.17 -7.40
CA TRP A 57 13.60 7.96 -6.32
C TRP A 57 12.10 8.19 -6.54
N VAL A 58 11.68 8.39 -7.78
CA VAL A 58 10.26 8.50 -8.13
C VAL A 58 9.53 7.17 -7.88
N PHE A 59 10.07 6.03 -8.33
CA PHE A 59 9.49 4.72 -8.08
C PHE A 59 9.44 4.39 -6.58
N TYR A 60 10.49 4.74 -5.84
CA TYR A 60 10.53 4.60 -4.39
C TYR A 60 9.43 5.42 -3.72
N SER A 61 9.24 6.68 -4.13
CA SER A 61 8.18 7.55 -3.62
C SER A 61 6.79 6.99 -3.91
N ILE A 62 6.57 6.44 -5.11
CA ILE A 62 5.31 5.78 -5.49
C ILE A 62 5.06 4.56 -4.62
N LEU A 63 6.07 3.72 -4.38
CA LEU A 63 5.94 2.54 -3.51
C LEU A 63 5.59 2.95 -2.07
N VAL A 64 6.28 3.92 -1.50
CA VAL A 64 6.01 4.40 -0.14
C VAL A 64 4.60 4.97 -0.04
N TYR A 65 4.17 5.77 -1.02
CA TYR A 65 2.82 6.31 -1.07
C TYR A 65 1.76 5.20 -1.18
N ALA A 66 1.96 4.24 -2.08
CA ALA A 66 1.04 3.12 -2.27
C ALA A 66 0.97 2.21 -1.01
N LEU A 67 2.07 2.03 -0.28
CA LEU A 67 2.08 1.36 1.02
C LEU A 67 1.24 2.12 2.07
N CYS A 68 1.37 3.45 2.13
CA CYS A 68 0.55 4.28 3.00
C CYS A 68 -0.94 4.18 2.65
N VAL A 69 -1.29 4.22 1.36
CA VAL A 69 -2.67 4.04 0.89
C VAL A 69 -3.20 2.67 1.26
N ALA A 70 -2.41 1.60 1.08
CA ALA A 70 -2.78 0.24 1.47
C ALA A 70 -3.09 0.15 2.99
N ASN A 71 -2.25 0.74 3.83
CA ASN A 71 -2.48 0.80 5.28
C ASN A 71 -3.75 1.58 5.64
N CYS A 72 -3.99 2.72 5.00
CA CYS A 72 -5.22 3.49 5.18
C CYS A 72 -6.47 2.68 4.78
N LEU A 73 -6.43 1.99 3.64
CA LEU A 73 -7.52 1.13 3.19
C LEU A 73 -7.76 -0.05 4.15
N LEU A 74 -6.69 -0.64 4.69
CA LEU A 74 -6.79 -1.69 5.70
C LEU A 74 -7.50 -1.17 6.96
N CYS A 75 -7.07 -0.02 7.49
CA CYS A 75 -7.71 0.63 8.64
C CYS A 75 -9.19 0.96 8.38
N LEU A 76 -9.51 1.50 7.20
CA LEU A 76 -10.89 1.77 6.80
C LEU A 76 -11.72 0.49 6.70
N SER A 77 -11.13 -0.61 6.22
CA SER A 77 -11.81 -1.90 6.15
C SER A 77 -12.19 -2.42 7.55
N PHE A 78 -11.29 -2.28 8.53
CA PHE A 78 -11.56 -2.64 9.91
C PHE A 78 -12.61 -1.72 10.55
N ALA A 79 -12.50 -0.41 10.36
CA ALA A 79 -13.47 0.56 10.85
C ALA A 79 -14.88 0.31 10.29
N TYR A 80 -14.97 0.01 8.99
CA TYR A 80 -16.23 -0.35 8.33
C TYR A 80 -16.83 -1.62 8.92
N ARG A 81 -16.03 -2.70 9.08
CA ARG A 81 -16.49 -3.95 9.70
C ARG A 81 -16.98 -3.71 11.13
N TYR A 82 -16.21 -3.00 11.95
CA TYR A 82 -16.58 -2.65 13.33
C TYR A 82 -17.91 -1.89 13.39
N HIS A 83 -18.08 -0.87 12.55
CA HIS A 83 -19.32 -0.09 12.49
C HIS A 83 -20.52 -0.94 12.02
N THR A 84 -20.34 -1.84 11.04
CA THR A 84 -21.43 -2.72 10.60
C THR A 84 -21.86 -3.71 11.68
N ILE A 85 -20.90 -4.35 12.37
CA ILE A 85 -21.19 -5.31 13.46
C ILE A 85 -21.80 -4.57 14.67
N GLY A 86 -21.26 -3.40 15.02
CA GLY A 86 -21.76 -2.58 16.13
C GLY A 86 -23.19 -2.08 15.93
N ARG A 87 -23.65 -1.90 14.69
CA ARG A 87 -25.07 -1.61 14.40
C ARG A 87 -25.97 -2.84 14.43
N LEU A 88 -25.40 -4.04 14.27
CA LEU A 88 -26.11 -5.32 14.25
C LEU A 88 -26.24 -5.95 15.63
N ALA A 89 -25.41 -5.56 16.61
CA ALA A 89 -25.59 -5.95 18.00
C ALA A 89 -26.77 -5.16 18.59
N PRO A 90 -27.97 -5.76 18.81
CA PRO A 90 -28.98 -5.11 19.61
C PRO A 90 -28.38 -4.89 21.00
N TYR A 91 -28.43 -3.65 21.49
CA TYR A 91 -28.17 -3.33 22.88
C TYR A 91 -29.06 -4.24 23.75
N THR A 92 -28.45 -5.25 24.36
CA THR A 92 -28.91 -5.82 25.63
C THR A 92 -28.78 -4.77 26.73
#